data_AF-A0A0C2WU95-F1
#
_entry.id   AF-A0A0C2WU95-F1
#
_cell.length_a   1.000
_cell.length_b   1.000
_cell.length_c   1.000
_cell.angle_alpha   90.00
_cell.angle_beta   90.00
_cell.angle_gamma   90.00
#
_symmetry.space_group_name_H-M   'P 1'
#
loop_
_entity.id
_entity.type
_entity.pdbx_description
1 polymer ?
#
loop_
_entity_poly.entity_id
_entity_poly.type
_entity_poly.pdbx_seq_one_letter_code
_entity_poly.pdbx_strand_id
1 'polypeptide(L)' 'ALHYGEIQYFFRIRRDAFALISRYSEPDQELLEQSHHSLYVARYQGKESLQIINVLSIRSVVGMVPF' A
#
# COMPACT_ATOMS: atom_id res chain seq x y z
N ALA A 1 8.61 -5.50 -7.29
CA ALA A 1 7.76 -4.39 -7.77
C ALA A 1 7.47 -3.45 -6.61
N LEU A 2 7.04 -2.21 -6.88
CA LEU A 2 6.56 -1.28 -5.86
C LEU A 2 5.09 -1.60 -5.58
N HIS A 3 4.67 -1.62 -4.32
CA HIS A 3 3.28 -1.85 -3.95
C HIS A 3 2.82 -0.78 -2.97
N TYR A 4 1.53 -0.47 -2.99
CA TYR A 4 0.88 0.45 -2.07
C TYR A 4 0.05 -0.33 -1.05
N GLY A 5 0.02 0.15 0.19
CA GLY A 5 -0.74 -0.46 1.27
C GLY A 5 -1.09 0.56 2.34
N GLU A 6 -2.25 0.40 2.96
CA GLU A 6 -2.66 1.20 4.11
C GLU A 6 -2.07 0.59 5.39
N ILE A 7 -1.33 1.39 6.15
CA ILE A 7 -0.79 0.97 7.45
C ILE A 7 -1.93 0.88 8.47
N GLN A 8 -2.12 -0.31 9.04
CA GLN A 8 -3.12 -0.54 10.09
C GLN A 8 -2.55 -0.22 11.47
N TYR A 9 -1.33 -0.70 11.75
CA TYR A 9 -0.59 -0.38 12.96
C TYR A 9 0.88 -0.80 12.83
N PHE A 10 1.73 -0.15 13.63
CA PHE A 10 3.12 -0.53 13.81
C PHE A 10 3.27 -1.39 15.06
N PHE A 11 4.22 -2.33 15.03
CA PHE A 11 4.55 -3.16 16.19
C PHE A 11 6.02 -3.56 16.16
N ARG A 12 6.53 -4.07 17.28
CA ARG A 12 7.93 -4.46 17.43
C ARG A 12 8.04 -5.89 17.94
N ILE A 13 8.87 -6.70 17.31
CA ILE A 13 9.25 -8.02 17.82
C ILE A 13 10.72 -7.94 18.20
N ARG A 14 11.02 -8.07 19.49
CA ARG A 14 12.36 -7.85 20.05
C ARG A 14 12.90 -6.46 19.69
N ARG A 15 13.90 -6.39 18.80
CA ARG A 15 14.57 -5.16 18.34
C ARG A 15 14.09 -4.69 16.97
N ASP A 16 13.33 -5.50 16.24
CA ASP A 16 12.94 -5.23 14.86
C ASP A 16 11.52 -4.64 14.79
N ALA A 17 11.36 -3.59 13.99
CA ALA A 17 10.10 -2.88 13.79
C ALA A 17 9.37 -3.36 12.53
N PHE A 18 8.07 -3.59 12.68
CA PHE A 18 7.20 -4.08 11.64
C PHE A 18 5.94 -3.21 11.53
N ALA A 19 5.28 -3.29 10.37
CA ALA A 19 3.96 -2.73 10.15
C ALA A 19 3.04 -3.83 9.63
N LEU A 20 1.81 -3.87 10.16
CA LEU A 20 0.72 -4.57 9.48
C LEU A 20 0.11 -3.60 8.47
N ILE A 21 0.05 -4.03 7.21
CA ILE A 21 -0.57 -3.27 6.12
C ILE A 21 -1.76 -4.04 5.54
N SER A 22 -2.74 -3.30 5.02
CA SER A 22 -3.71 -3.82 4.04
C SER A 22 -3.22 -3.42 2.65
N ARG A 23 -2.76 -4.39 1.85
CA ARG A 23 -2.24 -4.10 0.50
C ARG A 23 -3.38 -3.72 -0.44
N TYR A 24 -3.17 -2.69 -1.25
CA TYR A 24 -4.07 -2.37 -2.36
C TYR A 24 -3.85 -3.34 -3.52
N SER A 25 -4.81 -3.41 -4.43
CA SER A 25 -4.61 -4.13 -5.71
C SER A 25 -3.52 -3.47 -6.57
N GLU A 26 -3.15 -4.15 -7.64
CA GLU A 26 -2.52 -3.49 -8.79
C GLU A 26 -3.46 -2.40 -9.36
N PRO A 27 -2.93 -1.37 -10.03
CA PRO A 27 -3.76 -0.27 -10.48
C PRO A 27 -4.64 -0.70 -11.66
N ASP A 28 -5.77 -0.03 -11.80
CA ASP A 28 -6.58 -0.10 -13.01
C ASP A 28 -5.74 0.42 -14.19
N GLN A 29 -5.39 -0.49 -15.11
CA GLN A 29 -4.48 -0.18 -16.20
C GLN A 29 -5.09 0.79 -17.21
N GLU A 30 -6.40 0.72 -17.44
CA GLU A 30 -7.07 1.59 -18.39
C GLU A 30 -7.02 3.06 -17.92
N LEU A 31 -7.35 3.30 -16.64
CA LEU A 31 -7.29 4.65 -16.06
C LEU A 31 -5.84 5.16 -15.95
N LEU A 32 -4.89 4.28 -15.66
CA LEU A 32 -3.49 4.64 -15.61
C LEU A 32 -2.96 5.09 -16.99
N GLU A 33 -3.33 4.37 -18.06
CA GLU A 33 -2.95 4.69 -19.43
C GLU A 33 -3.64 5.97 -19.94
N GLN A 34 -4.97 6.08 -19.74
CA GLN A 34 -5.75 7.26 -20.16
C GLN A 34 -5.29 8.55 -19.46
N SER A 35 -4.80 8.44 -18.22
CA SER A 35 -4.29 9.58 -17.46
C SER A 35 -2.81 9.88 -17.71
N HIS A 36 -2.17 9.22 -18.69
CA HIS A 36 -0.73 9.33 -18.94
C HIS A 36 0.11 9.09 -17.67
N HIS A 37 -0.25 8.07 -16.90
CA HIS A 37 0.38 7.69 -15.62
C HIS A 37 0.30 8.74 -14.51
N SER A 38 -0.60 9.73 -14.62
CA SER A 38 -0.81 10.73 -13.57
C SER A 38 -1.77 10.25 -12.47
N LEU A 39 -2.65 9.31 -12.76
CA LEU A 39 -3.65 8.80 -11.82
C LEU A 39 -3.45 7.29 -11.53
N TYR A 40 -3.05 6.97 -10.30
CA TYR A 40 -2.93 5.59 -9.82
C TYR A 40 -4.20 5.20 -9.04
N VAL A 41 -5.08 4.45 -9.70
CA VAL A 41 -6.36 3.99 -9.13
C VAL A 41 -6.23 2.55 -8.71
N ALA A 42 -6.38 2.23 -7.43
CA ALA A 42 -6.29 0.87 -6.93
C ALA A 42 -7.42 0.54 -5.94
N ARG A 43 -7.81 -0.73 -5.88
CA ARG A 43 -8.88 -1.20 -5.00
C ARG A 43 -8.35 -1.46 -3.61
N TYR A 44 -9.07 -0.95 -2.61
CA TYR A 44 -8.83 -1.31 -1.22
C TYR A 44 -9.31 -2.74 -0.96
N GLN A 45 -8.43 -3.60 -0.44
CA GLN A 45 -8.72 -5.02 -0.18
C GLN A 45 -8.94 -5.34 1.31
N GLY A 46 -8.79 -4.33 2.18
CA GLY A 46 -9.00 -4.44 3.62
C GLY A 46 -8.35 -5.68 4.25
N LYS A 47 -9.14 -6.41 5.05
CA LYS A 47 -8.67 -7.55 5.83
C LYS A 47 -8.26 -8.77 4.99
N GLU A 48 -8.68 -8.84 3.74
CA GLU A 48 -8.36 -9.96 2.84
C GLU A 48 -6.92 -9.91 2.33
N SER A 49 -6.23 -8.77 2.48
CA SER A 49 -4.88 -8.54 1.94
C SER A 49 -3.91 -8.03 3.02
N LEU A 50 -4.05 -8.57 4.23
CA LEU A 50 -3.19 -8.21 5.35
C LEU A 50 -1.79 -8.81 5.20
N GLN A 51 -0.76 -7.99 5.34
CA GLN A 51 0.63 -8.39 5.24
C GLN A 51 1.48 -7.71 6.32
N ILE A 52 2.45 -8.45 6.86
CA ILE A 52 3.47 -7.90 7.76
C ILE A 52 4.68 -7.52 6.92
N ILE A 53 5.11 -6.27 7.03
CA ILE A 53 6.34 -5.77 6.39
C ILE A 53 7.33 -5.28 7.44
N ASN A 54 8.62 -5.31 7.10
CA ASN A 54 9.63 -4.59 7.87
C ASN A 54 9.47 -3.09 7.63
N VAL A 55 9.50 -2.26 8.67
CA VAL A 55 9.32 -0.80 8.51
C VAL A 55 10.38 -0.18 7.59
N LEU A 56 11.59 -0.75 7.55
CA LEU A 56 12.69 -0.29 6.70
C LEU A 56 12.46 -0.56 5.21
N SER A 57 11.45 -1.35 4.82
CA SER A 57 11.08 -1.53 3.40
C SER A 57 10.15 -0.43 2.88
N ILE A 58 9.62 0.44 3.75
CA ILE A 58 8.76 1.57 3.34
C ILE A 58 9.61 2.61 2.62
N ARG A 59 9.29 2.87 1.35
CA ARG A 59 10.03 3.84 0.51
C ARG A 59 9.51 5.27 0.62
N SER A 60 8.21 5.44 0.82
CA SER A 60 7.53 6.73 0.94
C SER A 60 6.20 6.56 1.65
N VAL A 61 5.71 7.63 2.26
CA VAL A 61 4.33 7.75 2.76
C VAL A 61 3.58 8.69 1.83
N VAL A 62 2.42 8.27 1.36
CA VAL A 62 1.58 9.01 0.42
C VAL A 62 0.16 9.10 0.95
N GLY A 63 -0.57 10.16 0.55
CA GLY A 63 -2.01 10.25 0.79
C GLY A 63 -2.78 9.54 -0.32
N MET A 64 -3.58 8.54 0.04
CA MET A 64 -4.55 7.94 -0.88
C MET A 64 -5.87 8.70 -0.78
N VAL A 65 -6.35 9.24 -1.89
CA VAL A 65 -7.66 9.91 -1.93
C VAL A 65 -8.74 8.86 -2.17
N PRO A 66 -9.73 8.70 -1.28
CA PRO A 66 -10.87 7.82 -1.51
C PRO A 66 -11.80 8.44 -2.56
N PHE A 67 -12.36 7.61 -3.43
CA PHE A 67 -13.32 7.98 -4.47
C PHE A 67 -14.35 6.86 -4.65
#